data_AF-A0A1A0TDC5-F1
#
_entry.id   AF-A0A1A0TDC5-F1
#
_cell.length_a   1.000
_cell.length_b   1.000
_cell.length_c   1.000
_cell.angle_alpha   90.00
_cell.angle_beta   90.00
_cell.angle_gamma   90.00
#
_symmetry.space_group_name_H-M   'P 1'
#
loop_
_entity.id
_entity.type
_entity.pdbx_description
1 polymer ?
#
loop_
_entity_poly.entity_id
_entity_poly.type
_entity_poly.pdbx_seq_one_letter_code
_entity_poly.pdbx_strand_id
1 'polypeptide(L)'
;MTHDREDFPLSPPEDDGWKTVSTKNYEIPLRDGAVVVIADFKDLVPMGDGVACRKALYRRDGLEVAWEIQRGVPECTSVTLRAEAAGLLTRDLHAIRLDDIRETVYSAIGIAAFTPDGEEYEMSPAEARKAANRAASRRTVTDERIKRVAEIHRGAPEGRRTAAVAAAFQVHERTALRYIAKAREEGYLHG
;
A
#
# COMPACT_ATOMS: atom_id res chain seq x y z
N MET A 1 50.91 -26.57 -15.90
CA MET A 1 49.51 -26.39 -16.35
C MET A 1 48.63 -26.73 -15.17
N THR A 2 48.39 -25.72 -14.33
CA THR A 2 47.68 -25.82 -13.05
C THR A 2 46.65 -24.69 -13.09
N HIS A 3 45.37 -25.05 -13.06
CA HIS A 3 44.27 -24.10 -12.95
C HIS A 3 44.13 -23.72 -11.49
N ASP A 4 44.55 -22.50 -11.15
CA ASP A 4 44.15 -21.86 -9.90
C ASP A 4 42.66 -21.54 -9.97
N ARG A 5 41.91 -22.17 -9.07
CA ARG A 5 40.53 -21.78 -8.75
C ARG A 5 40.63 -20.55 -7.85
N GLU A 6 40.13 -19.42 -8.35
CA GLU A 6 39.87 -18.24 -7.53
C GLU A 6 38.76 -18.58 -6.52
N ASP A 7 39.15 -18.66 -5.24
CA ASP A 7 38.25 -18.65 -4.09
C ASP A 7 37.53 -17.31 -4.05
N PHE A 8 36.21 -17.33 -4.30
CA PHE A 8 35.32 -16.23 -3.95
C PHE A 8 34.92 -16.38 -2.48
N PRO A 9 35.36 -15.50 -1.56
CA PRO A 9 34.80 -15.48 -0.22
C PRO A 9 33.38 -14.90 -0.29
N LEU A 10 32.38 -15.79 -0.22
CA LEU A 10 31.00 -15.42 0.12
C LEU A 10 30.94 -15.07 1.60
N SER A 11 31.43 -13.89 1.97
CA SER A 11 31.01 -13.28 3.23
C SER A 11 29.52 -12.97 3.09
N PRO A 12 28.64 -13.49 3.97
CA PRO A 12 27.24 -13.07 3.97
C PRO A 12 27.19 -11.55 4.18
N PRO A 13 26.27 -10.82 3.52
CA PRO A 13 26.12 -9.40 3.75
C PRO A 13 25.87 -9.16 5.24
N GLU A 14 26.58 -8.18 5.78
CA GLU A 14 26.50 -7.76 7.17
C GLU A 14 25.03 -7.45 7.52
N ASP A 15 24.64 -7.92 8.70
CA ASP A 15 23.31 -7.82 9.29
C ASP A 15 22.82 -6.35 9.28
N ASP A 16 21.88 -6.04 8.39
CA ASP A 16 21.23 -4.74 8.24
C ASP A 16 20.39 -4.39 9.47
N GLY A 17 21.04 -4.04 10.59
CA GLY A 17 20.60 -3.03 11.53
C GLY A 17 19.13 -3.04 12.03
N TRP A 18 18.45 -4.18 12.08
CA TRP A 18 17.13 -4.27 12.72
C TRP A 18 17.32 -4.24 14.23
N LYS A 19 17.32 -3.03 14.80
CA LYS A 19 17.22 -2.84 16.24
C LYS A 19 15.96 -3.56 16.72
N THR A 20 16.17 -4.60 17.53
CA THR A 20 15.10 -5.37 18.18
C THR A 20 14.43 -4.45 19.19
N VAL A 21 13.38 -3.75 18.76
CA VAL A 21 12.47 -3.10 19.68
C VAL A 21 11.56 -4.19 20.21
N SER A 22 11.60 -4.42 21.52
CA SER A 22 10.75 -5.37 22.23
C SER A 22 9.28 -5.15 21.84
N THR A 23 8.75 -6.02 20.97
CA THR A 23 7.36 -6.01 20.52
C THR A 23 6.70 -7.30 20.94
N LYS A 24 5.63 -7.21 21.73
CA LYS A 24 4.65 -8.30 21.77
C LYS A 24 4.06 -8.37 20.36
N ASN A 25 4.59 -9.27 19.54
CA ASN A 25 3.98 -9.57 18.26
C ASN A 25 2.66 -10.29 18.52
N TYR A 26 1.62 -9.88 17.82
CA TYR A 26 0.32 -10.52 17.85
C TYR A 26 0.17 -11.36 16.60
N GLU A 27 -0.16 -12.63 16.77
CA GLU A 27 -0.34 -13.58 15.69
C GLU A 27 -1.82 -13.92 15.55
N ILE A 28 -2.36 -13.70 14.36
CA ILE A 28 -3.75 -13.99 14.00
C ILE A 28 -3.72 -15.17 13.03
N PRO A 29 -4.08 -16.39 13.47
CA PRO A 29 -4.14 -17.55 12.60
C PRO A 29 -5.32 -17.41 11.63
N LEU A 30 -5.08 -17.76 10.37
CA LEU A 30 -6.06 -17.73 9.29
C LEU A 30 -6.56 -19.12 8.94
N ARG A 31 -7.73 -19.19 8.31
CA ARG A 31 -8.37 -20.47 7.93
C ARG A 31 -7.59 -21.24 6.87
N ASP A 32 -6.79 -20.55 6.07
CA ASP A 32 -5.97 -21.14 5.00
C ASP A 32 -4.61 -21.65 5.48
N GLY A 33 -4.37 -21.65 6.81
CA GLY A 33 -3.11 -22.05 7.43
C GLY A 33 -2.07 -20.93 7.51
N ALA A 34 -2.37 -19.75 6.97
CA ALA A 34 -1.50 -18.60 7.10
C ALA A 34 -1.59 -17.94 8.48
N VAL A 35 -0.64 -17.06 8.77
CA VAL A 35 -0.62 -16.25 9.99
C VAL A 35 -0.38 -14.79 9.61
N VAL A 36 -1.17 -13.89 10.20
CA VAL A 36 -0.90 -12.44 10.15
C VAL A 36 -0.22 -12.03 11.45
N VAL A 37 0.92 -11.38 11.34
CA VAL A 37 1.71 -10.88 12.47
C VAL A 37 1.65 -9.37 12.50
N ILE A 38 1.32 -8.80 13.66
CA ILE A 38 1.27 -7.36 13.92
C ILE A 38 2.23 -7.03 15.05
N ALA A 39 3.05 -5.99 14.87
CA ALA A 39 4.05 -5.61 15.86
C ALA A 39 3.47 -4.90 17.09
N ASP A 40 2.47 -4.02 16.89
CA ASP A 40 1.83 -3.26 17.98
C ASP A 40 0.41 -2.82 17.58
N PHE A 41 -0.61 -3.27 18.33
CA PHE A 41 -1.99 -2.81 18.15
C PHE A 41 -2.22 -1.34 18.53
N LYS A 42 -1.24 -0.68 19.16
CA LYS A 42 -1.32 0.74 19.50
C LYS A 42 -0.81 1.67 18.39
N ASP A 43 -0.03 1.17 17.44
CA ASP A 43 0.43 1.96 16.28
C ASP A 43 -0.63 1.93 15.17
N LEU A 44 -1.79 2.51 15.48
CA LEU A 44 -2.89 2.69 14.55
C LEU A 44 -2.67 3.96 13.72
N VAL A 45 -2.87 3.84 12.42
CA VAL A 45 -2.77 4.95 11.47
C VAL A 45 -4.02 5.05 10.61
N PRO A 46 -4.35 6.25 10.12
CA PRO A 46 -5.48 6.42 9.20
C PRO A 46 -5.33 5.55 7.97
N MET A 47 -6.43 4.90 7.57
CA MET A 47 -6.52 4.12 6.34
C MET A 47 -7.93 4.22 5.76
N GLY A 48 -8.06 4.94 4.65
CA GLY A 48 -9.36 5.22 4.06
C GLY A 48 -10.26 6.04 5.00
N ASP A 49 -11.33 5.41 5.50
CA ASP A 49 -12.32 6.05 6.40
C ASP A 49 -12.21 5.52 7.85
N GLY A 50 -11.19 4.71 8.14
CA GLY A 50 -10.95 4.14 9.47
C GLY A 50 -9.48 4.21 9.86
N VAL A 51 -9.10 3.43 10.86
CA VAL A 51 -7.72 3.25 11.32
C VAL A 51 -7.37 1.76 11.33
N ALA A 52 -6.11 1.46 11.05
CA ALA A 52 -5.59 0.11 11.06
C ALA A 52 -4.14 0.10 11.56
N CYS A 53 -3.65 -1.07 11.97
CA CYS A 53 -2.27 -1.23 12.40
C CYS A 53 -1.32 -0.86 11.26
N ARG A 54 -0.33 0.00 11.54
CA ARG A 54 0.60 0.52 10.52
C ARG A 54 1.31 -0.60 9.76
N LYS A 55 1.77 -1.62 10.47
CA LYS A 55 2.61 -2.70 9.93
C LYS A 55 1.95 -4.05 10.14
N ALA A 56 1.96 -4.86 9.09
CA ALA A 56 1.45 -6.22 9.10
C ALA A 56 2.33 -7.13 8.26
N LEU A 57 2.47 -8.39 8.69
CA LEU A 57 3.21 -9.41 7.95
C LEU A 57 2.32 -10.64 7.77
N TYR A 58 2.08 -11.03 6.53
CA TYR A 58 1.46 -12.31 6.19
C TYR A 58 2.54 -13.37 6.03
N ARG A 59 2.35 -14.54 6.63
CA ARG A 59 3.23 -15.71 6.49
C ARG A 59 2.45 -16.96 6.12
N ARG A 60 2.94 -17.70 5.13
CA ARG A 60 2.43 -19.01 4.74
C ARG A 60 3.47 -19.79 3.96
N ASP A 61 3.81 -21.01 4.38
CA ASP A 61 4.58 -21.99 3.57
C ASP A 61 5.78 -21.38 2.78
N GLY A 62 6.70 -20.70 3.48
CA GLY A 62 7.87 -20.06 2.85
C GLY A 62 7.61 -18.75 2.09
N LEU A 63 6.36 -18.28 2.03
CA LEU A 63 5.95 -16.95 1.59
C LEU A 63 5.79 -16.00 2.78
N GLU A 64 6.44 -14.85 2.71
CA GLU A 64 6.25 -13.72 3.61
C GLU A 64 5.92 -12.46 2.81
N VAL A 65 4.86 -11.74 3.21
CA VAL A 65 4.45 -10.48 2.57
C VAL A 65 4.25 -9.41 3.63
N ALA A 66 5.09 -8.38 3.59
CA ALA A 66 5.02 -7.24 4.51
C ALA A 66 4.22 -6.10 3.90
N TRP A 67 3.37 -5.51 4.73
CA TRP A 67 2.56 -4.34 4.42
C TRP A 67 2.84 -3.22 5.39
N GLU A 68 2.88 -2.00 4.86
CA GLU A 68 2.92 -0.77 5.65
C GLU A 68 1.88 0.23 5.13
N ILE A 69 1.09 0.81 6.02
CA ILE A 69 0.20 1.90 5.64
C ILE A 69 1.02 3.18 5.54
N GLN A 70 1.19 3.66 4.31
CA GLN A 70 1.84 4.93 4.02
C GLN A 70 0.82 5.90 3.40
N ARG A 71 0.74 7.12 3.95
CA ARG A 71 -0.17 8.18 3.45
C ARG A 71 -1.63 7.71 3.32
N GLY A 72 -2.07 6.85 4.23
CA GLY A 72 -3.44 6.31 4.24
C GLY A 72 -3.70 5.15 3.29
N VAL A 73 -2.66 4.59 2.66
CA VAL A 73 -2.75 3.51 1.67
C VAL A 73 -1.86 2.34 2.11
N PRO A 74 -2.36 1.09 2.08
CA PRO A 74 -1.52 -0.08 2.24
C PRO A 74 -0.53 -0.25 1.09
N GLU A 75 0.76 -0.17 1.39
CA GLU A 75 1.85 -0.43 0.46
C GLU A 75 2.51 -1.76 0.81
N CYS A 76 2.75 -2.59 -0.20
CA CYS A 76 3.55 -3.81 -0.03
C CYS A 76 5.02 -3.40 0.01
N THR A 77 5.67 -3.60 1.15
CA THR A 77 7.06 -3.17 1.35
C THR A 77 8.07 -4.29 1.14
N SER A 78 7.64 -5.56 1.25
CA SER A 78 8.47 -6.72 0.99
C SER A 78 7.64 -7.94 0.61
N VAL A 79 8.17 -8.72 -0.34
CA VAL A 79 7.70 -10.08 -0.68
C VAL A 79 8.92 -10.99 -0.66
N THR A 80 8.91 -11.97 0.23
CA THR A 80 9.95 -13.01 0.30
C THR A 80 9.32 -14.36 0.01
N LEU A 81 9.90 -15.10 -0.93
CA LEU A 81 9.45 -16.45 -1.26
C LEU A 81 10.65 -17.38 -1.24
N ARG A 82 10.54 -18.48 -0.49
CA ARG A 82 11.59 -19.48 -0.35
C ARG A 82 11.04 -20.84 -0.75
N ALA A 83 11.78 -21.53 -1.61
CA ALA A 83 11.56 -22.93 -1.92
C ALA A 83 12.23 -23.80 -0.84
N GLU A 84 11.48 -24.70 -0.22
CA GLU A 84 12.03 -25.61 0.79
C GLU A 84 12.62 -26.88 0.19
N ALA A 85 11.96 -27.49 -0.80
CA ALA A 85 12.37 -28.77 -1.39
C ALA A 85 12.49 -28.75 -2.92
N ALA A 86 11.50 -28.20 -3.62
CA ALA A 86 11.52 -28.03 -5.07
C ALA A 86 11.72 -26.56 -5.43
N GLY A 87 12.47 -26.28 -6.50
CA GLY A 87 12.66 -24.91 -6.99
C GLY A 87 11.34 -24.24 -7.40
N LEU A 88 11.30 -22.92 -7.33
CA LEU A 88 10.13 -22.12 -7.71
C LEU A 88 10.00 -22.06 -9.23
N LEU A 89 8.80 -22.34 -9.73
CA LEU A 89 8.45 -22.17 -11.13
C LEU A 89 7.77 -20.82 -11.35
N THR A 90 7.84 -20.30 -12.57
CA THR A 90 7.16 -19.05 -12.96
C THR A 90 5.65 -19.09 -12.67
N ARG A 91 5.01 -20.26 -12.82
CA ARG A 91 3.58 -20.43 -12.49
C ARG A 91 3.28 -20.24 -11.00
N ASP A 92 4.22 -20.54 -10.12
CA ASP A 92 4.05 -20.40 -8.68
C ASP A 92 4.10 -18.91 -8.30
N LEU A 93 4.94 -18.13 -8.98
CA LEU A 93 4.97 -16.66 -8.85
C LEU A 93 3.65 -16.02 -9.30
N HIS A 94 3.07 -16.51 -10.40
CA HIS A 94 1.77 -16.02 -10.88
C HIS A 94 0.60 -16.36 -9.94
N ALA A 95 0.74 -17.39 -9.11
CA ALA A 95 -0.28 -17.73 -8.11
C ALA A 95 -0.31 -16.74 -6.94
N ILE A 96 0.76 -15.97 -6.72
CA ILE A 96 0.85 -14.97 -5.65
C ILE A 96 0.09 -13.71 -6.08
N ARG A 97 -1.15 -13.61 -5.61
CA ARG A 97 -2.01 -12.45 -5.83
C ARG A 97 -1.92 -11.50 -4.65
N LEU A 98 -1.03 -10.51 -4.74
CA LEU A 98 -0.80 -9.55 -3.65
C LEU A 98 -2.05 -8.79 -3.22
N ASP A 99 -2.97 -8.50 -4.15
CA ASP A 99 -4.26 -7.90 -3.81
C ASP A 99 -5.10 -8.81 -2.90
N ASP A 100 -5.16 -10.11 -3.20
CA ASP A 100 -5.92 -11.08 -2.41
C ASP A 100 -5.28 -11.27 -1.01
N ILE A 101 -3.94 -11.25 -0.94
CA ILE A 101 -3.21 -11.30 0.34
C ILE A 101 -3.47 -10.02 1.15
N ARG A 102 -3.42 -8.83 0.53
CA ARG A 102 -3.77 -7.56 1.18
C ARG A 102 -5.17 -7.61 1.79
N GLU A 103 -6.14 -8.04 1.00
CA GLU A 103 -7.54 -8.14 1.46
C GLU A 103 -7.67 -9.09 2.66
N THR A 104 -7.00 -10.24 2.59
CA THR A 104 -6.93 -11.22 3.68
C THR A 104 -6.34 -10.61 4.95
N VAL A 105 -5.21 -9.91 4.84
CA VAL A 105 -4.52 -9.26 5.96
C VAL A 105 -5.42 -8.24 6.65
N TYR A 106 -5.96 -7.27 5.93
CA TYR A 106 -6.77 -6.21 6.54
C TYR A 106 -8.17 -6.68 6.95
N SER A 107 -8.66 -7.79 6.39
CA SER A 107 -9.84 -8.46 6.92
C SER A 107 -9.58 -9.16 8.25
N ALA A 108 -8.36 -9.63 8.50
CA ALA A 108 -8.00 -10.36 9.71
C ALA A 108 -7.61 -9.44 10.88
N ILE A 109 -6.90 -8.35 10.57
CA ILE A 109 -6.52 -7.33 11.56
C ILE A 109 -7.73 -6.54 12.06
N GLY A 110 -8.78 -6.46 11.22
CA GLY A 110 -9.87 -5.52 11.42
C GLY A 110 -9.46 -4.10 11.02
N ILE A 111 -10.46 -3.28 10.75
CA ILE A 111 -10.31 -1.83 10.61
C ILE A 111 -11.27 -1.23 11.62
N ALA A 112 -10.73 -0.50 12.60
CA ALA A 112 -11.56 0.26 13.51
C ALA A 112 -12.07 1.49 12.77
N ALA A 113 -13.37 1.72 12.88
CA ALA A 113 -14.06 2.84 12.26
C ALA A 113 -14.79 3.64 13.33
N PHE A 114 -15.07 4.90 13.02
CA PHE A 114 -15.78 5.78 13.94
C PHE A 114 -17.13 6.17 13.33
N THR A 115 -18.19 6.15 14.14
CA THR A 115 -19.47 6.76 13.77
C THR A 115 -19.33 8.29 13.74
N PRO A 116 -20.27 9.02 13.11
CA PRO A 116 -20.27 10.49 13.16
C PRO A 116 -20.27 11.07 14.57
N ASP A 117 -20.82 10.32 15.53
CA ASP A 117 -20.89 10.68 16.95
C ASP A 117 -19.61 10.29 17.73
N GLY A 118 -18.61 9.73 17.03
CA GLY A 118 -17.30 9.38 17.58
C GLY A 118 -17.22 8.01 18.24
N GLU A 119 -18.26 7.18 18.13
CA GLU A 119 -18.24 5.82 18.68
C GLU A 119 -17.41 4.89 17.79
N GLU A 120 -16.49 4.15 18.41
CA GLU A 120 -15.69 3.13 17.73
C GLU A 120 -16.54 1.89 17.44
N TYR A 121 -16.47 1.40 16.21
CA TYR A 121 -16.99 0.10 15.84
C TYR A 121 -15.97 -0.65 14.98
N GLU A 122 -15.96 -1.98 15.14
CA GLU A 122 -15.15 -2.85 14.30
C GLU A 122 -15.86 -3.09 12.97
N MET A 123 -15.19 -2.78 11.85
CA MET A 123 -15.71 -3.09 10.53
C MET A 123 -15.83 -4.60 10.34
N SER A 124 -16.93 -5.05 9.73
CA SER A 124 -17.02 -6.43 9.26
C SER A 124 -15.92 -6.75 8.22
N PRO A 125 -15.54 -8.01 8.03
CA PRO A 125 -14.59 -8.42 6.97
C PRO A 125 -14.88 -7.82 5.58
N ALA A 126 -16.15 -7.74 5.20
CA ALA A 126 -16.57 -7.19 3.92
C ALA A 126 -16.37 -5.65 3.85
N GLU A 127 -16.65 -4.95 4.94
CA GLU A 127 -16.41 -3.51 5.07
C GLU A 127 -14.92 -3.20 5.11
N ALA A 128 -14.15 -4.01 5.83
CA ALA A 128 -12.71 -3.85 5.93
C ALA A 128 -12.04 -4.01 4.55
N ARG A 129 -12.44 -5.04 3.80
CA ARG A 129 -12.06 -5.24 2.40
C ARG A 129 -12.41 -4.04 1.53
N LYS A 130 -13.64 -3.52 1.64
CA LYS A 130 -14.10 -2.35 0.87
C LYS A 130 -13.31 -1.10 1.24
N ALA A 131 -12.96 -0.90 2.52
CA ALA A 131 -12.16 0.22 2.98
C ALA A 131 -10.72 0.14 2.46
N ALA A 132 -10.07 -1.03 2.57
CA ALA A 132 -8.73 -1.27 2.00
C ALA A 132 -8.70 -1.03 0.49
N ASN A 133 -9.70 -1.54 -0.24
CA ASN A 133 -9.82 -1.30 -1.68
C ASN A 133 -10.10 0.16 -2.00
N ARG A 134 -10.91 0.88 -1.22
CA ARG A 134 -11.11 2.33 -1.40
C ARG A 134 -9.84 3.12 -1.08
N ALA A 135 -9.04 2.71 -0.11
CA ALA A 135 -7.75 3.30 0.19
C ALA A 135 -6.76 3.10 -0.98
N ALA A 136 -6.65 1.88 -1.50
CA ALA A 136 -5.77 1.57 -2.63
C ALA A 136 -6.25 2.14 -3.98
N SER A 137 -7.57 2.14 -4.23
CA SER A 137 -8.17 2.63 -5.48
C SER A 137 -8.42 4.13 -5.52
N ARG A 138 -8.38 4.80 -4.36
CA ARG A 138 -7.98 6.20 -4.30
C ARG A 138 -6.54 6.21 -4.82
N ARG A 139 -6.39 6.26 -6.15
CA ARG A 139 -5.24 6.89 -6.79
C ARG A 139 -5.19 8.25 -6.14
N THR A 140 -4.40 8.37 -5.08
CA THR A 140 -4.22 9.61 -4.34
C THR A 140 -3.92 10.60 -5.42
N VAL A 141 -4.83 11.56 -5.64
CA VAL A 141 -4.48 12.69 -6.46
C VAL A 141 -3.51 13.43 -5.56
N THR A 142 -2.24 13.02 -5.63
CA THR A 142 -1.18 13.46 -4.75
C THR A 142 -1.15 14.98 -4.82
N ASP A 143 -0.82 15.66 -3.71
CA ASP A 143 -0.63 17.11 -3.71
C ASP A 143 0.26 17.58 -4.87
N GLU A 144 1.30 16.82 -5.21
CA GLU A 144 2.17 17.09 -6.38
C GLU A 144 1.40 17.09 -7.70
N ARG A 145 0.51 16.11 -7.89
CA ARG A 145 -0.37 16.01 -9.05
C ARG A 145 -1.35 17.17 -9.10
N ILE A 146 -1.96 17.55 -7.97
CA ILE A 146 -2.86 18.71 -7.90
C ILE A 146 -2.11 20.02 -8.17
N LYS A 147 -0.92 20.21 -7.60
CA LYS A 147 -0.03 21.35 -7.88
C LYS A 147 0.31 21.43 -9.37
N ARG A 148 0.64 20.29 -9.99
CA ARG A 148 0.92 20.21 -11.42
C ARG A 148 -0.30 20.53 -12.28
N VAL A 149 -1.50 20.11 -11.87
CA VAL A 149 -2.76 20.53 -12.52
C VAL A 149 -2.91 22.04 -12.46
N ALA A 150 -2.68 22.66 -11.29
CA ALA A 150 -2.79 24.10 -11.13
C ALA A 150 -1.79 24.87 -12.02
N GLU A 151 -0.54 24.41 -12.08
CA GLU A 151 0.50 24.99 -12.95
C GLU A 151 0.09 24.96 -14.42
N ILE A 152 -0.33 23.80 -14.94
CA ILE A 152 -0.78 23.63 -16.33
C ILE A 152 -2.00 24.51 -16.61
N HIS A 153 -2.96 24.57 -15.66
CA HIS A 153 -4.16 25.39 -15.80
C HIS A 153 -3.83 26.89 -15.88
N ARG A 154 -2.87 27.39 -15.09
CA ARG A 154 -2.44 28.81 -15.12
C ARG A 154 -1.64 29.14 -16.39
N GLY A 155 -0.81 28.21 -16.87
CA GLY A 155 0.01 28.41 -18.07
C GLY A 155 -0.76 28.28 -19.39
N ALA A 156 -1.97 27.72 -19.36
CA ALA A 156 -2.79 27.55 -20.55
C ALA A 156 -3.61 28.79 -20.91
N PRO A 157 -3.81 29.10 -22.21
CA PRO A 157 -4.70 30.17 -22.67
C PRO A 157 -6.13 30.02 -22.13
N GLU A 158 -6.79 31.16 -21.94
CA GLU A 158 -8.20 31.20 -21.54
C GLU A 158 -9.08 30.44 -22.56
N GLY A 159 -10.06 29.68 -22.06
CA GLY A 159 -10.88 28.78 -22.88
C GLY A 159 -10.23 27.43 -23.26
N ARG A 160 -8.92 27.24 -23.02
CA ARG A 160 -8.21 25.96 -23.32
C ARG A 160 -7.68 25.22 -22.09
N ARG A 161 -7.88 25.77 -20.89
CA ARG A 161 -7.30 25.24 -19.64
C ARG A 161 -7.70 23.80 -19.33
N THR A 162 -8.98 23.46 -19.48
CA THR A 162 -9.46 22.07 -19.26
C THR A 162 -8.85 21.10 -20.26
N ALA A 163 -8.79 21.48 -21.55
CA ALA A 163 -8.19 20.65 -22.59
C ALA A 163 -6.68 20.44 -22.37
N ALA A 164 -5.96 21.48 -21.90
CA ALA A 164 -4.55 21.38 -21.56
C ALA A 164 -4.29 20.38 -20.41
N VAL A 165 -5.11 20.43 -19.36
CA VAL A 165 -5.03 19.46 -18.25
C VAL A 165 -5.38 18.05 -18.74
N ALA A 166 -6.43 17.89 -19.54
CA ALA A 166 -6.82 16.60 -20.11
C ALA A 166 -5.69 15.97 -20.93
N ALA A 167 -5.05 16.75 -21.82
CA ALA A 167 -3.94 16.31 -22.64
C ALA A 167 -2.71 15.94 -21.81
N ALA A 168 -2.33 16.79 -20.85
CA ALA A 168 -1.14 16.57 -20.03
C ALA A 168 -1.21 15.30 -19.16
N PHE A 169 -2.41 14.93 -18.71
CA PHE A 169 -2.61 13.73 -17.89
C PHE A 169 -3.16 12.54 -18.67
N GLN A 170 -3.38 12.67 -19.99
CA GLN A 170 -4.01 11.65 -20.84
C GLN A 170 -5.33 11.14 -20.26
N VAL A 171 -6.18 12.05 -19.78
CA VAL A 171 -7.48 11.73 -19.18
C VAL A 171 -8.61 12.39 -19.95
N HIS A 172 -9.81 11.83 -19.83
CA HIS A 172 -11.02 12.46 -20.35
C HIS A 172 -11.32 13.80 -19.68
N GLU A 173 -12.03 14.66 -20.39
CA GLU A 173 -12.38 16.02 -19.96
C GLU A 173 -13.08 16.04 -18.59
N ARG A 174 -14.02 15.12 -18.35
CA ARG A 174 -14.69 14.97 -17.04
C ARG A 174 -13.71 14.75 -15.89
N THR A 175 -12.65 13.97 -16.11
CA THR A 175 -11.62 13.72 -15.10
C THR A 175 -10.73 14.94 -14.92
N ALA A 176 -10.40 15.65 -16.00
CA ALA A 176 -9.65 16.91 -15.93
C ALA A 176 -10.42 17.99 -15.14
N LEU A 177 -11.73 18.14 -15.38
CA LEU A 177 -12.59 19.04 -14.60
C LEU A 177 -12.59 18.69 -13.12
N ARG A 178 -12.64 17.39 -12.78
CA ARG A 178 -12.56 16.94 -11.39
C ARG A 178 -11.22 17.31 -10.74
N TYR A 179 -10.10 17.21 -11.46
CA TYR A 179 -8.80 17.64 -10.95
C TYR A 179 -8.72 19.16 -10.77
N ILE A 180 -9.29 19.94 -11.68
CA ILE A 180 -9.34 21.41 -11.56
C ILE A 180 -10.19 21.82 -10.37
N ALA A 181 -11.36 21.19 -10.17
CA ALA A 181 -12.20 21.42 -9.01
C ALA A 181 -11.44 21.12 -7.71
N LYS A 182 -10.70 20.00 -7.68
CA LYS A 182 -9.88 19.64 -6.52
C LYS A 182 -8.76 20.65 -6.26
N ALA A 183 -8.10 21.14 -7.30
CA ALA A 183 -7.08 22.19 -7.20
C ALA A 183 -7.65 23.53 -6.68
N ARG A 184 -8.93 23.83 -6.93
CA ARG A 184 -9.62 24.99 -6.33
C ARG A 184 -9.94 24.76 -4.86
N GLU A 185 -10.49 23.60 -4.51
CA GLU A 185 -10.77 23.23 -3.11
C GLU A 185 -9.53 23.32 -2.23
N GLU A 186 -8.37 22.91 -2.76
CA GLU A 186 -7.09 22.94 -2.04
C GLU A 186 -6.34 24.28 -2.13
N GLY A 187 -6.95 25.31 -2.74
CA GLY A 187 -6.39 26.66 -2.80
C GLY A 187 -5.24 26.86 -3.79
N TYR A 188 -4.91 25.86 -4.61
CA TYR A 188 -3.90 25.97 -5.65
C TYR A 188 -4.41 26.71 -6.90
N LEU A 189 -5.72 26.88 -7.09
CA LEU A 189 -6.27 27.74 -8.13
C LEU A 189 -7.22 28.76 -7.49
N HIS A 190 -7.03 30.02 -7.85
CA HIS A 190 -7.98 31.09 -7.52
C HIS A 190 -8.86 31.33 -8.74
N GLY A 191 -10.17 31.29 -8.54
CA GLY A 191 -11.18 31.48 -9.58
C GLY A 191 -12.55 31.19 -9.04
#